data_AF-A0A7H4M3P7-F1
#
_entry.id   AF-A0A7H4M3P7-F1
#
_cell.length_a   1.000
_cell.length_b   1.000
_cell.length_c   1.000
_cell.angle_alpha   90.00
_cell.angle_beta   90.00
_cell.angle_gamma   90.00
#
_symmetry.space_group_name_H-M   'P 1'
#
loop_
_entity.id
_entity.type
_entity.pdbx_description
1 polymer ?
#
loop_
_entity_poly.entity_id
_entity_poly.type
_entity_poly.pdbx_seq_one_letter_code
_entity_poly.pdbx_strand_id
1 'polypeptide(L)' 'MDITRILNTKRVLLDMHATNKAEAIEELTDLLQKDGAISCRETFIQDVWQRESEGSTGV' A
#
# COMPACT_ATOMS: atom_id res chain seq x y z
N MET A 1 9.27 16.99 3.50
CA MET A 1 8.29 16.04 4.05
C MET A 1 8.99 15.27 5.15
N ASP A 2 8.38 15.12 6.33
CA ASP A 2 8.98 14.37 7.44
C ASP A 2 8.53 12.91 7.37
N ILE A 3 9.45 12.01 7.05
CA ILE A 3 9.15 10.59 6.86
C ILE A 3 8.64 9.94 8.15
N THR A 4 9.06 10.44 9.32
CA THR A 4 8.65 9.89 10.63
C THR A 4 7.17 10.13 10.93
N ARG A 5 6.54 11.07 10.22
CA ARG A 5 5.09 11.32 10.31
C ARG A 5 4.28 10.38 9.40
N ILE A 6 4.93 9.73 8.44
CA ILE A 6 4.30 8.88 7.43
C ILE A 6 4.57 7.41 7.72
N LEU A 7 5.81 7.04 8.05
CA LEU A 7 6.22 5.69 8.40
C LEU A 7 6.20 5.53 9.92
N ASN A 8 5.32 4.67 10.41
CA ASN A 8 5.17 4.36 11.84
C ASN A 8 4.92 2.86 12.01
N THR A 9 4.98 2.36 13.25
CA THR A 9 4.87 0.92 13.55
C THR A 9 3.54 0.29 13.13
N LYS A 10 2.47 1.06 12.96
CA LYS A 10 1.17 0.57 12.47
C LYS A 10 1.15 0.38 10.95
N ARG A 11 2.15 0.91 10.24
CA ARG A 11 2.30 0.83 8.77
C ARG A 11 3.51 -0.03 8.37
N VAL A 12 3.90 -0.97 9.23
CA VAL A 12 4.96 -1.95 8.95
C VAL A 12 4.36 -3.35 9.05
N LEU A 13 4.45 -4.12 7.96
CA LEU A 13 4.02 -5.51 7.88
C LEU A 13 5.26 -6.40 7.67
N LEU A 14 5.64 -7.15 8.71
CA LEU A 14 6.83 -8.02 8.68
C LEU A 14 6.52 -9.43 8.18
N ASP A 15 5.29 -9.89 8.38
CA ASP A 15 4.81 -11.23 8.02
C ASP A 15 3.77 -11.11 6.90
N MET A 16 4.23 -10.71 5.72
CA MET A 16 3.39 -10.60 4.52
C MET A 16 3.19 -11.98 3.91
N HIS A 17 1.95 -12.33 3.56
CA HIS A 17 1.61 -13.63 2.98
C HIS A 17 1.38 -13.59 1.46
N ALA A 18 1.32 -12.39 0.89
CA ALA A 18 1.15 -12.17 -0.53
C ALA A 18 2.17 -12.93 -1.38
N THR A 19 1.67 -13.64 -2.38
CA THR A 19 2.44 -14.46 -3.33
C THR A 19 2.57 -13.82 -4.71
N ASN A 20 1.82 -12.75 -4.95
CA ASN A 20 1.84 -12.00 -6.18
C ASN A 20 1.64 -10.49 -5.93
N LYS A 21 1.85 -9.69 -6.99
CA LYS A 21 1.78 -8.23 -6.92
C LYS A 21 0.42 -7.71 -6.45
N ALA A 22 -0.66 -8.33 -6.89
CA ALA A 22 -2.01 -7.89 -6.52
C ALA A 22 -2.26 -8.11 -5.03
N GLU A 23 -1.94 -9.29 -4.52
CA GLU A 23 -2.02 -9.59 -3.09
C GLU A 23 -1.17 -8.65 -2.24
N ALA A 24 0.04 -8.30 -2.70
CA ALA A 24 0.91 -7.38 -1.97
C ALA A 24 0.31 -5.96 -1.90
N ILE A 25 -0.25 -5.46 -2.99
CA ILE A 25 -0.94 -4.16 -3.03
C ILE A 25 -2.16 -4.18 -2.10
N GLU A 26 -2.93 -5.26 -2.11
CA GLU A 26 -4.11 -5.44 -1.27
C GLU A 26 -3.75 -5.45 0.23
N GLU A 27 -2.80 -6.30 0.66
CA GLU A 27 -2.38 -6.38 2.06
C GLU A 27 -1.82 -5.06 2.59
N LEU A 28 -1.01 -4.36 1.78
CA LEU A 28 -0.48 -3.05 2.16
C LEU A 28 -1.57 -1.97 2.21
N THR A 29 -2.55 -2.02 1.30
CA THR A 29 -3.69 -1.10 1.33
C THR A 29 -4.52 -1.30 2.59
N ASP A 30 -4.77 -2.55 2.97
CA ASP A 30 -5.52 -2.88 4.19
C ASP A 30 -4.82 -2.34 5.44
N LEU A 31 -3.48 -2.41 5.49
CA LEU A 31 -2.69 -1.81 6.55
C LEU A 31 -2.87 -0.29 6.64
N LEU A 32 -2.85 0.41 5.49
CA LEU A 32 -3.04 1.85 5.42
C LEU A 32 -4.46 2.27 5.81
N GLN A 33 -5.48 1.52 5.38
CA GLN A 33 -6.87 1.79 5.74
C GLN A 33 -7.10 1.58 7.24
N LYS A 34 -6.55 0.49 7.81
CA LYS A 34 -6.64 0.19 9.24
C LYS A 34 -6.03 1.27 10.13
N ASP A 35 -4.96 1.92 9.68
CA ASP A 35 -4.36 3.07 10.39
C ASP A 35 -5.07 4.41 10.10
N GLY A 36 -6.07 4.43 9.22
CA GLY A 36 -6.80 5.64 8.83
C GLY A 36 -6.01 6.58 7.91
N ALA A 37 -4.93 6.09 7.29
CA ALA A 37 -4.14 6.84 6.31
C ALA A 37 -4.92 7.08 5.01
N ILE A 38 -5.84 6.18 4.70
CA ILE A 38 -6.74 6.24 3.54
C ILE A 38 -8.17 5.94 4.00
N SER A 39 -9.14 6.53 3.32
CA SER A 39 -10.57 6.38 3.63
C SER A 39 -11.28 5.33 2.77
N CYS A 40 -10.77 5.08 1.55
CA CYS A 40 -11.38 4.18 0.58
C CYS A 40 -10.31 3.23 0.00
N ARG A 41 -10.47 1.94 0.28
CA ARG A 41 -9.57 0.88 -0.18
C ARG A 41 -9.59 0.75 -1.70
N GLU A 42 -10.79 0.69 -2.27
CA GLU A 42 -11.00 0.41 -3.69
C GLU A 42 -10.42 1.52 -4.55
N THR A 43 -10.68 2.78 -4.19
CA THR A 43 -10.13 3.94 -4.90
C THR A 43 -8.61 3.95 -4.82
N PHE A 44 -8.03 3.66 -3.66
CA PHE A 44 -6.58 3.64 -3.51
C PHE A 44 -5.92 2.55 -4.36
N ILE A 45 -6.50 1.33 -4.40
CA ILE A 45 -6.01 0.24 -5.24
C ILE A 45 -6.07 0.62 -6.73
N GLN A 46 -7.16 1.27 -7.16
CA GLN A 46 -7.29 1.75 -8.53
C GLN A 46 -6.18 2.75 -8.90
N ASP A 47 -5.90 3.71 -8.01
CA ASP A 47 -4.84 4.69 -8.21
C ASP A 47 -3.45 4.04 -8.31
N VAL A 48 -3.17 3.03 -7.46
CA VAL A 48 -1.91 2.27 -7.49
C VAL A 48 -1.75 1.54 -8.82
N TRP A 49 -2.81 0.87 -9.30
CA TRP A 49 -2.77 0.17 -10.58
C TRP A 49 -2.65 1.11 -11.78
N GLN A 50 -3.29 2.28 -11.71
CA GLN A 50 -3.12 3.31 -12.72
C GLN A 50 -1.64 3.69 -12.84
N ARG A 51 -0.95 3.94 -11.71
CA ARG A 51 0.48 4.22 -11.73
C ARG A 51 1.30 3.04 -12.23
N GLU A 52 1.00 1.81 -11.81
CA GLU A 52 1.76 0.63 -12.26
C GLU A 52 1.63 0.40 -13.78
N SER A 53 0.51 0.80 -14.39
CA SER A 53 0.30 0.73 -15.84
C SER A 53 1.20 1.67 -16.65
N GLU A 54 1.71 2.75 -16.04
CA GLU A 54 2.67 3.67 -16.65
C GLU A 54 4.08 3.07 -16.75
N GLY A 55 4.32 1.96 -16.04
CA GLY A 55 5.58 1.24 -16.04
C GLY A 55 5.88 0.64 -14.67
N SER A 56 6.61 -0.48 -14.69
CA SER A 56 7.04 -1.19 -13.47
C SER A 56 7.68 -0.24 -12.47
N THR A 57 7.19 -0.28 -11.24
CA THR A 57 7.78 0.45 -10.10
C THR A 57 8.89 -0.34 -9.40
N GLY A 58 9.10 -1.60 -9.78
CA GLY A 58 10.26 -2.39 -9.35
C GLY A 58 11.55 -1.84 -9.95
N VAL A 59 12.44 -1.35 -9.08
CA VAL A 59 13.77 -0.81 -9.39
C VAL A 59 14.88 -1.72 -8.90
#